data_AF-A0A151QLE1-F1
#
_entry.id   AF-A0A151QLE1-F1
#
_cell.length_a   1.000
_cell.length_b   1.000
_cell.length_c   1.000
_cell.angle_alpha   90.00
_cell.angle_beta   90.00
_cell.angle_gamma   90.00
#
_symmetry.space_group_name_H-M   'P 1'
#
loop_
_entity.id
_entity.type
_entity.pdbx_description
1 polymer ?
#
loop_
_entity_poly.entity_id
_entity_poly.type
_entity_poly.pdbx_seq_one_letter_code
_entity_poly.pdbx_strand_id
1 'polypeptide(L)'
;VFLQRLQELDHDIEAQIETLKKEVSKMLVSKTENPLTKVDLIDSISRLGVNYHFEHEIDEVMQQIYKNYVVNGEINIEANLSTVAVLFRLLRQHGFHVSPIVLNKFKNLQGNFNERLLSDVEGMLSLYEASHMMVQALHKNLPRLEARRYISIYEQDPSHNEILLTLAKLDFNKLQNLHKKEFGNICKWWKELDVSSKLPYVRDRIVECCFWVLAVYFEPQYSQARKILSKVFGITLIIDDTYDAYGTIDELELLTEAIERWDISCLDDLPESIKLPYKLLINLYEEIEQEMIKEEGKSCCIKYSIEEVHIFFPNYYQHPETNIFHFEQKRGHVSSFLECYMNQYDESREAAIHECQNRIIDNWKDINEECLMPTKVPMPFLRRPFNLACFMDVFYKDEDNFTHSGGIMKTSIKALLLDPYKKSVRAYMTEAKWFNNNYKPTIEEYLHVSAISCGYSLMTITSYIGMGDMVTEDIFKWATNEPKFLRAISIGGRLMDDIASNEFEQKRGHVSSFLECYMNQYDESREAAIHECQNRIIDNWKDINEECLMPTKVPMPFLRRPFNLACFMDVFYKDEDNFTHSGGIMKTSIKALLLDPVPI
;
A
#
# COMPACT_ATOMS: atom_id res chain seq x y z
N VAL A 1 -18.67 -12.44 -32.99
CA VAL A 1 -19.62 -13.37 -32.35
C VAL A 1 -19.09 -13.95 -31.04
N PHE A 2 -18.01 -14.75 -31.01
CA PHE A 2 -17.50 -15.33 -29.74
C PHE A 2 -16.98 -14.27 -28.75
N LEU A 3 -16.10 -13.36 -29.19
CA LEU A 3 -15.62 -12.24 -28.36
C LEU A 3 -16.74 -11.31 -27.90
N GLN A 4 -17.76 -11.13 -28.74
CA GLN A 4 -18.91 -10.28 -28.44
C GLN A 4 -19.82 -10.92 -27.38
N ARG A 5 -20.04 -12.24 -27.45
CA ARG A 5 -20.76 -12.99 -26.41
C ARG A 5 -20.02 -13.05 -25.08
N LEU A 6 -18.69 -13.09 -25.09
CA LEU A 6 -17.88 -12.98 -23.87
C LEU A 6 -18.01 -11.59 -23.24
N GLN A 7 -18.00 -10.54 -24.05
CA GLN A 7 -18.21 -9.16 -23.58
C GLN A 7 -19.63 -8.93 -23.05
N GLU A 8 -20.64 -9.51 -23.68
CA GLU A 8 -22.04 -9.48 -23.20
C GLU A 8 -22.18 -10.20 -21.86
N LEU A 9 -21.56 -11.38 -21.71
CA LEU A 9 -21.57 -12.14 -20.45
C LEU A 9 -20.84 -11.40 -19.32
N ASP A 10 -19.70 -10.77 -19.61
CA ASP A 10 -18.98 -9.95 -18.63
C ASP A 10 -19.85 -8.75 -18.20
N HIS A 11 -20.54 -8.10 -19.13
CA HIS A 11 -21.43 -6.97 -18.82
C HIS A 11 -22.63 -7.38 -17.95
N ASP A 12 -23.23 -8.53 -18.23
CA ASP A 12 -24.35 -9.06 -17.43
C ASP A 12 -23.91 -9.40 -16.00
N ILE A 13 -22.71 -9.96 -15.81
CA ILE A 13 -22.14 -10.24 -14.50
C ILE A 13 -21.86 -8.94 -13.73
N GLU A 14 -21.34 -7.90 -14.40
CA GLU A 14 -21.12 -6.60 -13.76
C GLU A 14 -22.42 -5.95 -13.29
N ALA A 15 -23.45 -5.96 -14.13
CA ALA A 15 -24.77 -5.45 -13.77
C ALA A 15 -25.38 -6.22 -12.59
N GLN A 16 -25.17 -7.54 -12.55
CA GLN A 16 -25.60 -8.39 -11.43
C GLN A 16 -24.85 -8.06 -10.14
N ILE A 17 -23.51 -7.92 -10.18
CA ILE A 17 -22.70 -7.52 -9.01
C ILE A 17 -23.17 -6.17 -8.47
N GLU A 18 -23.39 -5.17 -9.33
CA GLU A 18 -23.86 -3.84 -8.90
C GLU A 18 -25.28 -3.89 -8.30
N THR A 19 -26.13 -4.79 -8.78
CA THR A 19 -27.45 -5.02 -8.18
C THR A 19 -27.33 -5.63 -6.79
N LEU A 20 -26.52 -6.68 -6.63
CA LEU A 20 -26.29 -7.34 -5.35
C LEU A 20 -25.64 -6.40 -4.33
N LYS A 21 -24.67 -5.58 -4.75
CA LYS A 21 -24.06 -4.54 -3.90
C LYS A 21 -25.09 -3.58 -3.33
N LYS A 22 -26.05 -3.12 -4.15
CA LYS A 22 -27.14 -2.25 -3.67
C LYS A 22 -28.02 -2.95 -2.64
N GLU A 23 -28.32 -4.23 -2.82
CA GLU A 23 -29.11 -4.98 -1.85
C GLU A 23 -28.36 -5.17 -0.52
N VAL A 24 -27.07 -5.51 -0.55
CA VAL A 24 -26.25 -5.61 0.68
C VAL A 24 -26.10 -4.25 1.37
N SER A 25 -25.87 -3.17 0.62
CA SER A 25 -25.80 -1.81 1.18
C SER A 25 -27.10 -1.41 1.89
N LYS A 26 -28.28 -1.76 1.36
CA LYS A 26 -29.57 -1.55 2.06
C LYS A 26 -29.64 -2.26 3.41
N MET A 27 -29.08 -3.47 3.52
CA MET A 27 -29.02 -4.21 4.79
C MET A 27 -28.16 -3.48 5.83
N LEU A 28 -27.09 -2.80 5.39
CA LEU A 28 -26.22 -2.01 6.28
C LEU A 28 -26.84 -0.65 6.68
N VAL A 29 -27.56 0.03 5.77
CA VAL A 29 -28.00 1.44 5.94
C VAL A 29 -29.34 1.57 6.71
N SER A 30 -30.02 0.47 7.05
CA SER A 30 -31.29 0.51 7.81
C SER A 30 -31.14 1.27 9.15
N LYS A 31 -31.59 2.53 9.22
CA LYS A 31 -31.41 3.43 10.39
C LYS A 31 -32.33 3.11 11.57
N THR A 32 -33.37 2.30 11.34
CA THR A 32 -34.37 1.93 12.36
C THR A 32 -33.94 0.75 13.21
N GLU A 33 -32.93 -0.01 12.77
CA GLU A 33 -32.44 -1.20 13.46
C GLU A 33 -31.30 -0.88 14.42
N ASN A 34 -31.26 -1.62 15.54
CA ASN A 34 -30.16 -1.58 16.48
C ASN A 34 -28.85 -1.93 15.75
N PRO A 35 -27.81 -1.08 15.78
CA PRO A 35 -26.59 -1.35 15.02
C PRO A 35 -25.87 -2.64 15.45
N LEU A 36 -26.09 -3.15 16.66
CA LEU A 36 -25.56 -4.46 17.08
C LEU A 36 -26.09 -5.63 16.26
N THR A 37 -27.29 -5.54 15.65
CA THR A 37 -27.84 -6.62 14.82
C THR A 37 -27.11 -6.77 13.48
N LYS A 38 -26.23 -5.81 13.14
CA LYS A 38 -25.45 -5.80 11.90
C LYS A 38 -24.04 -6.38 12.09
N VAL A 39 -23.65 -6.71 13.32
CA VAL A 39 -22.30 -7.22 13.65
C VAL A 39 -21.98 -8.48 12.86
N ASP A 40 -22.88 -9.46 12.85
CA ASP A 40 -22.67 -10.74 12.14
C ASP A 40 -22.65 -10.56 10.61
N LEU A 41 -23.42 -9.59 10.10
CA LEU A 41 -23.40 -9.23 8.69
C LEU A 41 -22.07 -8.57 8.31
N ILE A 42 -21.57 -7.64 9.11
CA ILE A 42 -20.26 -7.00 8.90
C ILE A 42 -19.14 -8.02 8.99
N ASP A 43 -19.20 -8.94 9.95
CA ASP A 43 -18.23 -10.03 10.04
C ASP A 43 -18.25 -10.89 8.78
N SER A 44 -19.43 -11.31 8.32
CA SER A 44 -19.58 -12.09 7.09
C SER A 44 -19.05 -11.34 5.87
N ILE A 45 -19.36 -10.05 5.72
CA ILE A 45 -18.87 -9.19 4.63
C ILE A 45 -17.34 -9.11 4.63
N SER A 46 -16.72 -8.94 5.80
CA SER A 46 -15.26 -8.89 5.96
C SER A 46 -14.61 -10.22 5.62
N ARG A 47 -15.13 -11.33 6.17
CA ARG A 47 -14.56 -12.67 5.95
C ARG A 47 -14.77 -13.19 4.53
N LEU A 48 -15.82 -12.74 3.84
CA LEU A 48 -16.04 -13.02 2.42
C LEU A 48 -15.21 -12.13 1.49
N GLY A 49 -14.45 -11.17 2.03
CA GLY A 49 -13.53 -10.33 1.27
C GLY A 49 -14.21 -9.30 0.38
N VAL A 50 -15.46 -8.92 0.67
CA VAL A 50 -16.24 -7.93 -0.09
C VAL A 50 -16.47 -6.61 0.66
N ASN A 51 -15.84 -6.44 1.83
CA ASN A 51 -15.93 -5.25 2.66
C ASN A 51 -15.46 -3.97 1.97
N TYR A 52 -14.51 -4.06 1.02
CA TYR A 52 -14.00 -2.90 0.29
C TYR A 52 -15.07 -2.20 -0.59
N HIS A 53 -16.21 -2.86 -0.85
CA HIS A 53 -17.36 -2.22 -1.53
C HIS A 53 -18.22 -1.37 -0.59
N PHE A 54 -18.07 -1.54 0.72
CA PHE A 54 -18.97 -1.00 1.74
C PHE A 54 -18.23 -0.27 2.86
N GLU A 55 -17.00 0.20 2.62
CA GLU A 55 -16.15 0.80 3.67
C GLU A 55 -16.86 1.94 4.40
N HIS A 56 -17.54 2.81 3.66
CA HIS A 56 -18.28 3.94 4.23
C HIS A 56 -19.44 3.48 5.12
N GLU A 57 -20.30 2.59 4.63
CA GLU A 57 -21.44 2.07 5.40
C GLU A 57 -20.98 1.30 6.65
N ILE A 58 -19.92 0.50 6.53
CA ILE A 58 -19.35 -0.24 7.67
C ILE A 58 -18.77 0.75 8.69
N ASP A 59 -17.99 1.73 8.26
CA ASP A 59 -17.39 2.71 9.16
C ASP A 59 -18.46 3.52 9.91
N GLU A 60 -19.56 3.91 9.25
CA GLU A 60 -20.70 4.56 9.92
C GLU A 60 -21.31 3.67 11.01
N VAL A 61 -21.54 2.39 10.73
CA VAL A 61 -22.11 1.44 11.70
C VAL A 61 -21.13 1.21 12.85
N MET A 62 -19.84 1.01 12.56
CA MET A 62 -18.82 0.77 13.58
C MET A 62 -18.63 1.99 14.49
N GLN A 63 -18.68 3.21 13.96
CA GLN A 63 -18.68 4.43 14.75
C GLN A 63 -19.92 4.53 15.67
N GLN A 64 -21.10 4.18 15.17
CA GLN A 64 -22.32 4.14 15.98
C GLN A 64 -22.23 3.12 17.11
N ILE A 65 -21.73 1.90 16.81
CA ILE A 65 -21.55 0.86 17.82
C ILE A 65 -20.56 1.32 18.89
N TYR A 66 -19.40 1.83 18.47
CA TYR A 66 -18.37 2.32 19.40
C TYR A 66 -18.93 3.41 20.31
N LYS A 67 -19.61 4.42 19.74
CA LYS A 67 -20.18 5.53 20.52
C LYS A 67 -21.27 5.09 21.51
N ASN A 68 -22.10 4.11 21.14
CA ASN A 68 -23.25 3.72 21.92
C ASN A 68 -22.94 2.65 22.97
N TYR A 69 -21.95 1.78 22.71
CA TYR A 69 -21.69 0.60 23.52
C TYR A 69 -20.28 0.53 24.11
N VAL A 70 -19.38 1.47 23.79
CA VAL A 70 -18.04 1.51 24.40
C VAL A 70 -17.93 2.71 25.33
N VAL A 71 -17.70 2.44 26.61
CA VAL A 71 -17.53 3.46 27.65
C VAL A 71 -16.16 3.29 28.28
N ASN A 72 -15.34 4.35 28.28
CA ASN A 72 -13.95 4.32 28.77
C ASN A 72 -13.10 3.20 28.13
N GLY A 73 -13.37 2.88 26.86
CA GLY A 73 -12.71 1.80 26.13
C GLY A 73 -13.27 0.39 26.42
N GLU A 74 -14.25 0.22 27.29
CA GLU A 74 -14.85 -1.08 27.59
C GLU A 74 -16.18 -1.28 26.88
N ILE A 75 -16.36 -2.43 26.22
CA ILE A 75 -17.65 -2.83 25.63
C ILE A 75 -18.64 -3.12 26.77
N ASN A 76 -19.72 -2.34 26.83
CA ASN A 76 -20.77 -2.44 27.82
C ASN A 76 -22.04 -3.08 27.23
N ILE A 77 -21.98 -4.39 27.02
CA ILE A 77 -23.13 -5.20 26.57
C ILE A 77 -23.27 -6.47 27.40
N GLU A 78 -24.53 -6.87 27.65
CA GLU A 78 -24.88 -8.20 28.15
C GLU A 78 -25.09 -9.15 26.97
N ALA A 79 -24.03 -9.88 26.60
CA ALA A 79 -24.04 -10.84 25.52
C ALA A 79 -23.14 -12.05 25.84
N ASN A 80 -23.29 -13.12 25.06
CA ASN A 80 -22.48 -14.34 25.19
C ASN A 80 -21.01 -14.10 24.75
N LEU A 81 -20.16 -15.12 24.90
CA LEU A 81 -18.74 -15.02 24.57
C LEU A 81 -18.53 -14.72 23.08
N SER A 82 -19.26 -15.41 22.19
CA SER A 82 -19.14 -15.24 20.74
C SER A 82 -19.37 -13.77 20.34
N THR A 83 -20.51 -13.18 20.70
CA THR A 83 -20.84 -11.79 20.34
C THR A 83 -19.82 -10.79 20.88
N VAL A 84 -19.37 -10.95 22.13
CA VAL A 84 -18.39 -10.01 22.72
C VAL A 84 -17.03 -10.14 22.04
N ALA A 85 -16.61 -11.36 21.72
CA ALA A 85 -15.33 -11.61 21.05
C ALA A 85 -15.34 -11.11 19.60
N VAL A 86 -16.40 -11.37 18.83
CA VAL A 86 -16.57 -10.85 17.46
C VAL A 86 -16.59 -9.33 17.47
N LEU A 87 -17.38 -8.71 18.36
CA LEU A 87 -17.45 -7.25 18.43
C LEU A 87 -16.11 -6.62 18.84
N PHE A 88 -15.42 -7.21 19.82
CA PHE A 88 -14.07 -6.78 20.21
C PHE A 88 -13.10 -6.86 19.04
N ARG A 89 -13.13 -7.97 18.29
CA ARG A 89 -12.30 -8.17 17.10
C ARG A 89 -12.60 -7.12 16.04
N LEU A 90 -13.87 -6.98 15.62
CA LEU A 90 -14.26 -6.03 14.57
C LEU A 90 -13.94 -4.58 14.93
N LEU A 91 -14.25 -4.14 16.16
CA LEU A 91 -13.93 -2.78 16.60
C LEU A 91 -12.43 -2.50 16.48
N ARG A 92 -11.57 -3.41 16.98
CA ARG A 92 -10.12 -3.25 16.85
C ARG A 92 -9.63 -3.38 15.39
N GLN A 93 -10.25 -4.24 14.56
CA GLN A 93 -9.95 -4.35 13.12
C GLN A 93 -10.20 -3.04 12.37
N HIS A 94 -11.22 -2.28 12.78
CA HIS A 94 -11.50 -0.93 12.27
C HIS A 94 -10.72 0.18 13.02
N GLY A 95 -9.75 -0.18 13.85
CA GLY A 95 -8.87 0.74 14.56
C GLY A 95 -9.47 1.32 15.85
N PHE A 96 -10.65 0.91 16.31
CA PHE A 96 -11.19 1.44 17.58
C PHE A 96 -10.43 0.88 18.79
N HIS A 97 -10.05 1.77 19.71
CA HIS A 97 -9.43 1.36 20.96
C HIS A 97 -10.45 0.72 21.90
N VAL A 98 -10.37 -0.60 22.06
CA VAL A 98 -11.19 -1.37 22.98
C VAL A 98 -10.33 -2.16 23.96
N SER A 99 -10.60 -2.04 25.25
CA SER A 99 -9.95 -2.73 26.34
C SER A 99 -10.33 -4.22 26.38
N PRO A 100 -9.37 -5.13 26.55
CA PRO A 100 -9.66 -6.56 26.67
C PRO A 100 -10.29 -6.92 28.03
N ILE A 101 -10.40 -5.96 28.95
CA ILE A 101 -11.02 -6.15 30.27
C ILE A 101 -12.44 -6.71 30.17
N VAL A 102 -13.18 -6.39 29.09
CA VAL A 102 -14.52 -6.95 28.86
C VAL A 102 -14.52 -8.49 28.85
N LEU A 103 -13.41 -9.13 28.44
CA LEU A 103 -13.29 -10.59 28.40
C LEU A 103 -13.12 -11.20 29.81
N ASN A 104 -12.78 -10.41 30.83
CA ASN A 104 -12.61 -10.91 32.20
C ASN A 104 -13.92 -11.37 32.82
N LYS A 105 -15.08 -10.93 32.32
CA LYS A 105 -16.39 -11.44 32.78
C LYS A 105 -16.60 -12.93 32.49
N PHE A 106 -15.80 -13.50 31.59
CA PHE A 106 -15.81 -14.92 31.25
C PHE A 106 -14.76 -15.73 32.04
N LYS A 107 -14.03 -15.09 32.96
CA LYS A 107 -13.06 -15.74 33.84
C LYS A 107 -13.67 -16.07 35.19
N ASN A 108 -13.09 -17.06 35.87
CA ASN A 108 -13.38 -17.41 37.26
C ASN A 108 -12.59 -16.53 38.24
N LEU A 109 -12.82 -16.73 39.54
CA LEU A 109 -12.16 -15.97 40.62
C LEU A 109 -10.64 -16.17 40.66
N GLN A 110 -10.13 -17.25 40.07
CA GLN A 110 -8.70 -17.54 39.94
C GLN A 110 -8.06 -16.85 38.73
N GLY A 111 -8.85 -16.17 37.89
CA GLY A 111 -8.38 -15.49 36.68
C GLY A 111 -8.29 -16.40 35.44
N ASN A 112 -8.74 -17.66 35.52
CA ASN A 112 -8.78 -18.59 34.39
C ASN A 112 -10.14 -18.49 33.67
N PHE A 113 -10.20 -18.75 32.36
CA PHE A 113 -11.47 -18.84 31.65
C PHE A 113 -12.36 -19.94 32.24
N ASN A 114 -13.65 -19.66 32.37
CA ASN A 114 -14.60 -20.54 33.05
C ASN A 114 -14.76 -21.86 32.30
N GLU A 115 -14.67 -23.00 33.00
CA GLU A 115 -14.82 -24.34 32.43
C GLU A 115 -16.17 -24.57 31.73
N ARG A 116 -17.22 -23.81 32.08
CA ARG A 116 -18.51 -23.84 31.39
C ARG A 116 -18.42 -23.45 29.91
N LEU A 117 -17.36 -22.74 29.50
CA LEU A 117 -17.13 -22.34 28.11
C LEU A 117 -16.70 -23.52 27.23
N LEU A 118 -16.29 -24.66 27.82
CA LEU A 118 -15.86 -25.84 27.06
C LEU A 118 -16.95 -26.40 26.14
N SER A 119 -18.24 -26.15 26.45
CA SER A 119 -19.36 -26.52 25.57
C SER A 119 -19.72 -25.46 24.53
N ASP A 120 -19.21 -24.23 24.67
CA ASP A 120 -19.44 -23.11 23.74
C ASP A 120 -18.34 -23.07 22.68
N VAL A 121 -18.42 -24.00 21.72
CA VAL A 121 -17.41 -24.15 20.67
C VAL A 121 -17.29 -22.88 19.82
N GLU A 122 -18.41 -22.24 19.50
CA GLU A 122 -18.45 -21.00 18.73
C GLU A 122 -17.82 -19.85 19.52
N GLY A 123 -18.19 -19.66 20.78
CA GLY A 123 -17.59 -18.64 21.64
C GLY A 123 -16.10 -18.83 21.85
N MET A 124 -15.63 -20.07 22.01
CA MET A 124 -14.20 -20.38 22.10
C MET A 124 -13.44 -20.06 20.80
N LEU A 125 -14.02 -20.38 19.64
CA LEU A 125 -13.44 -20.05 18.35
C LEU A 125 -13.34 -18.53 18.16
N SER A 126 -14.43 -17.80 18.41
CA SER A 126 -14.46 -16.34 18.33
C SER A 126 -13.47 -15.70 19.31
N LEU A 127 -13.32 -16.24 20.52
CA LEU A 127 -12.33 -15.78 21.50
C LEU A 127 -10.90 -16.04 21.03
N TYR A 128 -10.63 -17.21 20.46
CA TYR A 128 -9.33 -17.53 19.89
C TYR A 128 -8.96 -16.56 18.76
N GLU A 129 -9.88 -16.28 17.84
CA GLU A 129 -9.69 -15.29 16.78
C GLU A 129 -9.46 -13.88 17.37
N ALA A 130 -10.28 -13.46 18.33
CA ALA A 130 -10.16 -12.17 19.01
C ALA A 130 -8.84 -12.02 19.79
N SER A 131 -8.26 -13.11 20.30
CA SER A 131 -6.99 -13.06 21.03
C SER A 131 -5.81 -12.64 20.16
N HIS A 132 -5.88 -12.88 18.85
CA HIS A 132 -4.87 -12.44 17.90
C HIS A 132 -4.76 -10.92 17.92
N MET A 133 -5.87 -10.19 18.09
CA MET A 133 -5.93 -8.72 18.17
C MET A 133 -5.15 -8.10 19.35
N MET A 134 -4.61 -8.92 20.26
CA MET A 134 -3.84 -8.49 21.43
C MET A 134 -2.35 -8.82 21.35
N VAL A 135 -1.97 -9.89 20.67
CA VAL A 135 -0.61 -10.47 20.77
C VAL A 135 0.02 -10.72 19.39
N GLN A 136 -0.78 -10.78 18.33
CA GLN A 136 -0.38 -11.21 16.98
C GLN A 136 -1.11 -10.36 15.92
N ALA A 137 -0.93 -10.60 14.63
CA ALA A 137 -1.58 -9.82 13.58
C ALA A 137 -3.10 -9.61 13.80
N LEU A 138 -3.63 -8.40 13.51
CA LEU A 138 -5.08 -8.14 13.36
C LEU A 138 -5.80 -9.11 12.39
N HIS A 139 -5.04 -9.87 11.59
CA HIS A 139 -5.50 -11.04 10.86
C HIS A 139 -4.29 -11.89 10.45
N LYS A 140 -4.16 -13.15 10.91
CA LYS A 140 -3.09 -14.05 10.45
C LYS A 140 -3.19 -14.49 8.99
N ASN A 141 -4.21 -14.08 8.26
CA ASN A 141 -4.47 -14.59 6.92
C ASN A 141 -4.53 -13.43 5.93
N LEU A 142 -4.10 -13.73 4.71
CA LEU A 142 -4.32 -12.82 3.59
C LEU A 142 -5.82 -12.76 3.28
N PRO A 143 -6.43 -11.56 3.17
CA PRO A 143 -7.89 -11.42 3.04
C PRO A 143 -8.50 -12.28 1.92
N ARG A 144 -7.80 -12.36 0.78
CA ARG A 144 -8.24 -13.16 -0.37
C ARG A 144 -8.19 -14.67 -0.13
N LEU A 145 -7.16 -15.16 0.55
CA LEU A 145 -7.06 -16.59 0.88
C LEU A 145 -8.09 -17.01 1.92
N GLU A 146 -8.34 -16.12 2.89
CA GLU A 146 -9.41 -16.34 3.85
C GLU A 146 -10.77 -16.34 3.15
N ALA A 147 -11.08 -15.32 2.34
CA ALA A 147 -12.32 -15.27 1.57
C ALA A 147 -12.54 -16.54 0.76
N ARG A 148 -11.49 -17.05 0.09
CA ARG A 148 -11.56 -18.30 -0.67
C ARG A 148 -11.95 -19.51 0.18
N ARG A 149 -11.47 -19.58 1.43
CA ARG A 149 -11.80 -20.67 2.37
C ARG A 149 -13.18 -20.44 2.99
N TYR A 150 -13.47 -19.21 3.39
CA TYR A 150 -14.68 -18.84 4.11
C TYR A 150 -15.92 -18.93 3.23
N ILE A 151 -15.85 -18.66 1.92
CA ILE A 151 -16.98 -18.87 1.00
C ILE A 151 -17.56 -20.28 1.12
N SER A 152 -16.71 -21.31 1.16
CA SER A 152 -17.18 -22.71 1.28
C SER A 152 -17.75 -23.04 2.66
N ILE A 153 -17.27 -22.37 3.72
CA ILE A 153 -17.81 -22.52 5.07
C ILE A 153 -19.18 -21.83 5.15
N TYR A 154 -19.27 -20.60 4.64
CA TYR A 154 -20.49 -19.80 4.63
C TYR A 154 -21.61 -20.48 3.83
N GLU A 155 -21.29 -21.10 2.69
CA GLU A 155 -22.25 -21.87 1.89
C GLU A 155 -22.84 -23.08 2.64
N GLN A 156 -22.09 -23.68 3.58
CA GLN A 156 -22.56 -24.81 4.39
C GLN A 156 -23.41 -24.39 5.59
N ASP A 157 -23.37 -23.12 5.99
CA ASP A 157 -24.17 -22.59 7.09
C ASP A 157 -25.65 -22.51 6.66
N PRO A 158 -26.58 -23.20 7.33
CA PRO A 158 -28.00 -23.13 6.99
C PRO A 158 -28.64 -21.74 7.11
N SER A 159 -27.97 -20.81 7.80
CA SER A 159 -28.44 -19.45 8.06
C SER A 159 -27.82 -18.37 7.16
N HIS A 160 -26.97 -18.78 6.21
CA HIS A 160 -26.25 -17.82 5.36
C HIS A 160 -27.19 -16.95 4.52
N ASN A 161 -26.70 -15.75 4.19
CA ASN A 161 -27.38 -14.82 3.32
C ASN A 161 -27.02 -15.12 1.86
N GLU A 162 -28.00 -15.61 1.09
CA GLU A 162 -27.82 -16.00 -0.32
C GLU A 162 -27.35 -14.84 -1.22
N ILE A 163 -27.84 -13.61 -0.97
CA ILE A 163 -27.45 -12.41 -1.73
C ILE A 163 -25.96 -12.13 -1.51
N LEU A 164 -25.51 -12.20 -0.25
CA LEU A 164 -24.12 -11.97 0.12
C LEU A 164 -23.20 -13.08 -0.41
N LEU A 165 -23.62 -14.36 -0.31
CA LEU A 165 -22.85 -15.48 -0.85
C LEU A 165 -22.69 -15.35 -2.37
N THR A 166 -23.77 -15.05 -3.09
CA THR A 166 -23.74 -14.85 -4.54
C THR A 166 -22.80 -13.68 -4.91
N LEU A 167 -22.89 -12.56 -4.19
CA LEU A 167 -21.99 -11.42 -4.38
C LEU A 167 -20.52 -11.85 -4.19
N ALA A 168 -20.21 -12.55 -3.10
CA ALA A 168 -18.85 -12.98 -2.79
C ALA A 168 -18.26 -13.90 -3.86
N LYS A 169 -19.04 -14.87 -4.37
CA LYS A 169 -18.61 -15.77 -5.44
C LYS A 169 -18.32 -15.03 -6.74
N LEU A 170 -19.24 -14.15 -7.17
CA LEU A 170 -19.10 -13.37 -8.40
C LEU A 170 -17.93 -12.38 -8.30
N ASP A 171 -17.82 -11.65 -7.20
CA ASP A 171 -16.74 -10.71 -6.95
C ASP A 171 -15.37 -11.41 -6.91
N PHE A 172 -15.29 -12.55 -6.21
CA PHE A 172 -14.06 -13.32 -6.12
C PHE A 172 -13.54 -13.73 -7.50
N ASN A 173 -14.42 -14.25 -8.35
CA ASN A 173 -14.11 -14.69 -9.72
C ASN A 173 -13.78 -13.51 -10.64
N LYS A 174 -14.49 -12.39 -10.51
CA LYS A 174 -14.18 -11.15 -11.25
C LYS A 174 -12.76 -10.68 -10.94
N LEU A 175 -12.42 -10.58 -9.66
CA LEU A 175 -11.08 -10.21 -9.22
C LEU A 175 -10.02 -11.22 -9.66
N GLN A 176 -10.30 -12.53 -9.56
CA GLN A 176 -9.39 -13.57 -10.05
C GLN A 176 -9.07 -13.35 -11.55
N ASN A 177 -10.08 -13.06 -12.38
CA ASN A 177 -9.86 -12.79 -13.80
C ASN A 177 -9.05 -11.52 -14.04
N LEU A 178 -9.30 -10.44 -13.28
CA LEU A 178 -8.52 -9.22 -13.31
C LEU A 178 -7.04 -9.49 -12.99
N HIS A 179 -6.77 -10.15 -11.86
CA HIS A 179 -5.41 -10.43 -11.40
C HIS A 179 -4.67 -11.37 -12.35
N LYS A 180 -5.34 -12.38 -12.92
CA LYS A 180 -4.77 -13.24 -13.98
C LYS A 180 -4.31 -12.46 -15.19
N LYS A 181 -5.12 -11.50 -15.64
CA LYS A 181 -4.79 -10.64 -16.79
C LYS A 181 -3.61 -9.73 -16.47
N GLU A 182 -3.65 -9.06 -15.32
CA GLU A 182 -2.58 -8.17 -14.85
C GLU A 182 -1.25 -8.93 -14.72
N PHE A 183 -1.24 -10.05 -13.99
CA PHE A 183 -0.03 -10.82 -13.76
C PHE A 183 0.42 -11.59 -14.99
N GLY A 184 -0.49 -11.96 -15.90
CA GLY A 184 -0.14 -12.46 -17.22
C GLY A 184 0.69 -11.44 -18.01
N ASN A 185 0.36 -10.14 -17.93
CA ASN A 185 1.14 -9.08 -18.55
C ASN A 185 2.50 -8.88 -17.86
N ILE A 186 2.57 -8.97 -16.53
CA ILE A 186 3.85 -8.89 -15.80
C ILE A 186 4.75 -10.09 -16.16
N CYS A 187 4.20 -11.30 -16.21
CA CYS A 187 4.95 -12.48 -16.63
C CYS A 187 5.45 -12.36 -18.07
N LYS A 188 4.66 -11.73 -18.96
CA LYS A 188 5.09 -11.45 -20.33
C LYS A 188 6.24 -10.44 -20.36
N TRP A 189 6.12 -9.33 -19.63
CA TRP A 189 7.20 -8.35 -19.46
C TRP A 189 8.49 -8.99 -18.95
N TRP A 190 8.40 -9.82 -17.90
CA TRP A 190 9.55 -10.54 -17.35
C TRP A 190 10.23 -11.46 -18.37
N LYS A 191 9.44 -12.18 -19.18
CA LYS A 191 9.95 -13.00 -20.28
C LYS A 191 10.63 -12.19 -21.37
N GLU A 192 10.13 -10.99 -21.68
CA GLU A 192 10.73 -10.08 -22.67
C GLU A 192 12.08 -9.52 -22.20
N LEU A 193 12.28 -9.35 -20.89
CA LEU A 193 13.59 -9.02 -20.33
C LEU A 193 14.62 -10.15 -20.55
N ASP A 194 14.13 -11.39 -20.64
CA ASP A 194 14.91 -12.61 -20.82
C ASP A 194 15.94 -12.82 -19.69
N VAL A 195 15.48 -12.60 -18.46
CA VAL A 195 16.31 -12.69 -17.24
C VAL A 195 16.93 -14.08 -17.10
N SER A 196 16.17 -15.14 -17.35
CA SER A 196 16.64 -16.52 -17.19
C SER A 196 17.85 -16.88 -18.05
N SER A 197 17.98 -16.28 -19.24
CA SER A 197 19.10 -16.56 -20.13
C SER A 197 20.28 -15.63 -19.87
N LYS A 198 20.00 -14.34 -19.61
CA LYS A 198 21.01 -13.29 -19.47
C LYS A 198 21.61 -13.21 -18.06
N LEU A 199 20.84 -13.61 -17.05
CA LEU A 199 21.18 -13.57 -15.63
C LEU A 199 20.84 -14.93 -14.98
N PRO A 200 21.53 -16.02 -15.36
CA PRO A 200 21.18 -17.38 -14.93
C PRO A 200 21.36 -17.63 -13.42
N TYR A 201 22.01 -16.72 -12.70
CA TYR A 201 22.18 -16.76 -11.25
C TYR A 201 20.95 -16.23 -10.49
N VAL A 202 20.08 -15.45 -11.16
CA VAL A 202 18.89 -14.85 -10.55
C VAL A 202 17.78 -15.89 -10.40
N ARG A 203 17.11 -15.88 -9.26
CA ARG A 203 15.92 -16.70 -8.97
C ARG A 203 14.76 -16.28 -9.87
N ASP A 204 14.20 -17.23 -10.64
CA ASP A 204 12.97 -16.98 -11.41
C ASP A 204 11.74 -17.13 -10.51
N ARG A 205 11.28 -16.01 -9.94
CA ARG A 205 10.19 -15.95 -8.94
C ARG A 205 9.14 -14.89 -9.23
N ILE A 206 8.99 -14.47 -10.49
CA ILE A 206 8.07 -13.36 -10.82
C ILE A 206 6.61 -13.66 -10.46
N VAL A 207 6.18 -14.92 -10.52
CA VAL A 207 4.81 -15.33 -10.14
C VAL A 207 4.61 -15.18 -8.64
N GLU A 208 5.59 -15.60 -7.84
CA GLU A 208 5.62 -15.44 -6.39
C GLU A 208 5.68 -13.96 -6.01
N CYS A 209 6.46 -13.12 -6.71
CA CYS A 209 6.47 -11.66 -6.51
C CYS A 209 5.08 -11.05 -6.77
N CYS A 210 4.42 -11.41 -7.88
CA CYS A 210 3.05 -10.94 -8.16
C CYS A 210 2.06 -11.39 -7.09
N PHE A 211 2.17 -12.64 -6.63
CA PHE A 211 1.33 -13.16 -5.55
C PHE A 211 1.54 -12.41 -4.23
N TRP A 212 2.79 -12.03 -3.92
CA TRP A 212 3.11 -11.19 -2.78
C TRP A 212 2.49 -9.80 -2.90
N VAL A 213 2.54 -9.19 -4.08
CA VAL A 213 1.89 -7.90 -4.35
C VAL A 213 0.37 -7.97 -4.19
N LEU A 214 -0.24 -9.11 -4.53
CA LEU A 214 -1.67 -9.34 -4.32
C LEU A 214 -2.05 -9.35 -2.83
N ALA A 215 -1.11 -9.71 -1.94
CA ALA A 215 -1.32 -9.63 -0.50
C ALA A 215 -1.39 -8.19 -0.01
N VAL A 216 -0.59 -7.28 -0.60
CA VAL A 216 -0.54 -5.86 -0.23
C VAL A 216 -1.87 -5.15 -0.54
N TYR A 217 -2.42 -5.38 -1.73
CA TYR A 217 -3.76 -4.97 -2.15
C TYR A 217 -4.30 -5.87 -3.25
N PHE A 218 -5.56 -6.26 -3.10
CA PHE A 218 -6.29 -7.03 -4.11
C PHE A 218 -7.41 -6.22 -4.78
N GLU A 219 -7.77 -5.09 -4.19
CA GLU A 219 -8.91 -4.27 -4.58
C GLU A 219 -8.70 -3.69 -6.00
N PRO A 220 -9.74 -3.63 -6.85
CA PRO A 220 -9.59 -3.37 -8.28
C PRO A 220 -9.01 -1.99 -8.59
N GLN A 221 -9.27 -0.99 -7.74
CA GLN A 221 -8.76 0.38 -7.90
C GLN A 221 -7.23 0.49 -7.84
N TYR A 222 -6.53 -0.49 -7.27
CA TYR A 222 -5.07 -0.50 -7.12
C TYR A 222 -4.33 -1.24 -8.25
N SER A 223 -4.94 -1.37 -9.43
CA SER A 223 -4.36 -2.05 -10.60
C SER A 223 -3.00 -1.47 -11.02
N GLN A 224 -2.90 -0.13 -11.12
CA GLN A 224 -1.66 0.53 -11.48
C GLN A 224 -0.58 0.34 -10.39
N ALA A 225 -0.95 0.49 -9.12
CA ALA A 225 -0.06 0.23 -7.99
C ALA A 225 0.49 -1.22 -8.03
N ARG A 226 -0.36 -2.23 -8.31
CA ARG A 226 0.08 -3.63 -8.46
C ARG A 226 1.07 -3.82 -9.58
N LYS A 227 0.84 -3.17 -10.72
CA LYS A 227 1.74 -3.23 -11.87
C LYS A 227 3.11 -2.67 -11.50
N ILE A 228 3.16 -1.47 -10.93
CA ILE A 228 4.40 -0.80 -10.52
C ILE A 228 5.13 -1.65 -9.47
N LEU A 229 4.46 -2.01 -8.38
CA LEU A 229 5.06 -2.76 -7.28
C LEU A 229 5.59 -4.13 -7.75
N SER A 230 4.87 -4.84 -8.62
CA SER A 230 5.33 -6.14 -9.14
C SER A 230 6.62 -6.02 -9.96
N LYS A 231 6.72 -4.97 -10.78
CA LYS A 231 7.93 -4.73 -11.58
C LYS A 231 9.11 -4.32 -10.70
N VAL A 232 8.88 -3.41 -9.74
CA VAL A 232 9.93 -2.98 -8.78
C VAL A 232 10.42 -4.18 -7.99
N PHE A 233 9.52 -5.01 -7.45
CA PHE A 233 9.90 -6.24 -6.75
C PHE A 233 10.76 -7.14 -7.64
N GLY A 234 10.33 -7.42 -8.88
CA GLY A 234 11.11 -8.26 -9.80
C GLY A 234 12.53 -7.73 -10.07
N ILE A 235 12.70 -6.41 -10.22
CA ILE A 235 14.03 -5.82 -10.41
C ILE A 235 14.83 -5.77 -9.10
N THR A 236 14.20 -5.47 -7.97
CA THR A 236 14.85 -5.54 -6.65
C THR A 236 15.38 -6.94 -6.38
N LEU A 237 14.66 -8.00 -6.76
CA LEU A 237 15.12 -9.38 -6.67
C LEU A 237 16.40 -9.63 -7.49
N ILE A 238 16.51 -9.07 -8.70
CA ILE A 238 17.74 -9.16 -9.50
C ILE A 238 18.90 -8.48 -8.79
N ILE A 239 18.67 -7.30 -8.20
CA ILE A 239 19.70 -6.56 -7.47
C ILE A 239 20.11 -7.32 -6.21
N ASP A 240 19.16 -7.81 -5.43
CA ASP A 240 19.35 -8.65 -4.24
C ASP A 240 20.24 -9.87 -4.56
N ASP A 241 19.85 -10.68 -5.55
CA ASP A 241 20.65 -11.85 -5.99
C ASP A 241 22.05 -11.46 -6.49
N THR A 242 22.20 -10.25 -7.03
CA THR A 242 23.51 -9.73 -7.46
C THR A 242 24.40 -9.43 -6.26
N TYR A 243 23.88 -8.82 -5.19
CA TYR A 243 24.67 -8.55 -3.97
C TYR A 243 24.94 -9.82 -3.15
N ASP A 244 23.96 -10.71 -3.04
CA ASP A 244 24.04 -11.86 -2.13
C ASP A 244 24.82 -13.05 -2.69
N ALA A 245 24.72 -13.30 -4.00
CA ALA A 245 25.13 -14.59 -4.56
C ALA A 245 26.11 -14.51 -5.74
N TYR A 246 26.28 -13.34 -6.36
CA TYR A 246 26.98 -13.26 -7.65
C TYR A 246 28.13 -12.24 -7.69
N GLY A 247 27.87 -10.99 -7.31
CA GLY A 247 28.83 -9.91 -7.47
C GLY A 247 30.05 -10.07 -6.56
N THR A 248 31.23 -9.81 -7.10
CA THR A 248 32.44 -9.64 -6.28
C THR A 248 32.39 -8.31 -5.53
N ILE A 249 33.11 -8.19 -4.41
CA ILE A 249 33.08 -6.96 -3.62
C ILE A 249 33.44 -5.71 -4.44
N ASP A 250 34.40 -5.81 -5.36
CA ASP A 250 34.82 -4.72 -6.24
C ASP A 250 33.72 -4.34 -7.25
N GLU A 251 33.01 -5.32 -7.82
CA GLU A 251 31.87 -5.08 -8.70
C GLU A 251 30.70 -4.45 -7.94
N LEU A 252 30.43 -4.90 -6.72
CA LEU A 252 29.35 -4.38 -5.89
C LEU A 252 29.61 -2.95 -5.42
N GLU A 253 30.86 -2.56 -5.18
CA GLU A 253 31.22 -1.17 -4.90
C GLU A 253 30.91 -0.27 -6.12
N LEU A 254 31.29 -0.70 -7.33
CA LEU A 254 30.98 0.02 -8.56
C LEU A 254 29.47 0.11 -8.82
N LEU A 255 28.72 -0.98 -8.59
CA LEU A 255 27.27 -0.99 -8.72
C LEU A 255 26.61 -0.03 -7.72
N THR A 256 27.08 -0.05 -6.47
CA THR A 256 26.59 0.85 -5.42
C THR A 256 26.84 2.30 -5.81
N GLU A 257 28.04 2.64 -6.26
CA GLU A 257 28.38 3.99 -6.72
C GLU A 257 27.53 4.44 -7.92
N ALA A 258 27.28 3.56 -8.87
CA ALA A 258 26.41 3.85 -10.01
C ALA A 258 24.97 4.14 -9.56
N ILE A 259 24.42 3.34 -8.64
CA ILE A 259 23.08 3.54 -8.06
C ILE A 259 23.02 4.82 -7.21
N GLU A 260 24.09 5.16 -6.49
CA GLU A 260 24.20 6.41 -5.76
C GLU A 260 24.17 7.65 -6.68
N ARG A 261 24.82 7.55 -7.84
CA ARG A 261 24.80 8.61 -8.87
C ARG A 261 23.47 8.65 -9.61
N TRP A 262 22.86 7.49 -9.85
CA TRP A 262 21.60 7.31 -10.56
C TRP A 262 21.60 7.94 -11.96
N ASP A 263 22.66 7.67 -12.72
CA ASP A 263 22.86 8.16 -14.08
C ASP A 263 23.13 7.00 -15.04
N ILE A 264 22.40 6.96 -16.15
CA ILE A 264 22.55 5.96 -17.20
C ILE A 264 23.97 5.96 -17.80
N SER A 265 24.67 7.11 -17.76
CA SER A 265 26.06 7.24 -18.24
C SER A 265 27.04 6.35 -17.46
N CYS A 266 26.73 6.00 -16.21
CA CYS A 266 27.56 5.08 -15.42
C CYS A 266 27.66 3.67 -16.02
N LEU A 267 26.79 3.30 -16.97
CA LEU A 267 26.86 2.00 -17.65
C LEU A 267 28.21 1.75 -18.35
N ASP A 268 28.88 2.80 -18.83
CA ASP A 268 30.14 2.65 -19.56
C ASP A 268 31.30 2.21 -18.63
N ASP A 269 31.21 2.58 -17.35
CA ASP A 269 32.22 2.31 -16.33
C ASP A 269 31.99 0.98 -15.59
N LEU A 270 30.81 0.36 -15.73
CA LEU A 270 30.47 -0.89 -15.06
C LEU A 270 31.06 -2.12 -15.78
N PRO A 271 31.47 -3.17 -15.05
CA PRO A 271 31.76 -4.48 -15.62
C PRO A 271 30.57 -5.10 -16.36
N GLU A 272 30.81 -5.81 -17.47
CA GLU A 272 29.76 -6.43 -18.30
C GLU A 272 28.81 -7.35 -17.51
N SER A 273 29.33 -7.99 -16.46
CA SER A 273 28.59 -8.85 -15.52
C SER A 273 27.44 -8.13 -14.79
N ILE A 274 27.59 -6.84 -14.48
CA ILE A 274 26.63 -6.06 -13.67
C ILE A 274 25.97 -4.89 -14.43
N LYS A 275 26.36 -4.64 -15.68
CA LYS A 275 25.71 -3.65 -16.55
C LYS A 275 24.21 -3.91 -16.72
N LEU A 276 23.83 -5.17 -16.95
CA LEU A 276 22.44 -5.50 -17.23
C LEU A 276 21.53 -5.27 -16.01
N PRO A 277 21.85 -5.75 -14.79
CA PRO A 277 21.10 -5.39 -13.57
C PRO A 277 20.88 -3.89 -13.40
N TYR A 278 21.94 -3.07 -13.52
CA TYR A 278 21.83 -1.62 -13.40
C TYR A 278 20.95 -0.99 -14.49
N LYS A 279 21.13 -1.43 -15.75
CA LYS A 279 20.32 -0.95 -16.88
C LYS A 279 18.83 -1.24 -16.69
N LEU A 280 18.49 -2.45 -16.21
CA LEU A 280 17.10 -2.83 -15.95
C LEU A 280 16.48 -1.96 -14.85
N LEU A 281 17.25 -1.64 -13.82
CA LEU A 281 16.83 -0.73 -12.74
C LEU A 281 16.52 0.68 -13.25
N ILE A 282 17.47 1.33 -13.93
CA ILE A 282 17.28 2.70 -14.43
C ILE A 282 16.09 2.76 -15.39
N ASN A 283 16.02 1.84 -16.36
CA ASN A 283 14.94 1.81 -17.34
C ASN A 283 13.56 1.63 -16.69
N LEU A 284 13.45 0.80 -15.64
CA LEU A 284 12.18 0.61 -14.95
C LEU A 284 11.73 1.89 -14.25
N TYR A 285 12.63 2.57 -13.55
CA TYR A 285 12.27 3.80 -12.84
C TYR A 285 11.96 4.95 -13.81
N GLU A 286 12.63 5.02 -14.96
CA GLU A 286 12.24 5.91 -16.05
C GLU A 286 10.85 5.57 -16.59
N GLU A 287 10.52 4.28 -16.79
CA GLU A 287 9.18 3.85 -17.20
C GLU A 287 8.12 4.30 -16.20
N ILE A 288 8.34 4.06 -14.90
CA ILE A 288 7.42 4.44 -13.82
C ILE A 288 7.23 5.95 -13.80
N GLU A 289 8.32 6.73 -13.89
CA GLU A 289 8.27 8.18 -13.93
C GLU A 289 7.40 8.70 -15.08
N GLN A 290 7.57 8.15 -16.29
CA GLN A 290 6.77 8.54 -17.46
C GLN A 290 5.29 8.14 -17.30
N GLU A 291 5.00 6.99 -16.70
CA GLU A 291 3.62 6.57 -16.43
C GLU A 291 2.94 7.47 -15.40
N MET A 292 3.63 7.81 -14.31
CA MET A 292 3.08 8.69 -13.26
C MET A 292 2.81 10.10 -13.80
N ILE A 293 3.73 10.67 -14.58
CA ILE A 293 3.53 11.99 -15.22
C ILE A 293 2.29 11.97 -16.13
N LYS A 294 2.11 10.89 -16.89
CA LYS A 294 0.98 10.74 -17.83
C LYS A 294 -0.36 10.57 -17.13
N GLU A 295 -0.40 9.96 -15.95
CA GLU A 295 -1.63 9.68 -15.21
C GLU A 295 -2.01 10.78 -14.22
N GLU A 296 -1.07 11.31 -13.44
CA GLU A 296 -1.31 12.42 -12.50
C GLU A 296 -1.56 13.73 -13.24
N GLY A 297 -0.85 13.96 -14.35
CA GLY A 297 -1.14 15.06 -15.27
C GLY A 297 -2.55 14.97 -15.88
N LYS A 298 -3.12 13.75 -16.02
CA LYS A 298 -4.53 13.58 -16.41
C LYS A 298 -5.49 13.76 -15.24
N SER A 299 -5.18 13.25 -14.05
CA SER A 299 -6.03 13.39 -12.86
C SER A 299 -6.22 14.86 -12.47
N CYS A 300 -5.11 15.62 -12.37
CA CYS A 300 -5.15 17.03 -12.02
C CYS A 300 -5.87 17.88 -13.09
N CYS A 301 -5.52 17.71 -14.38
CA CYS A 301 -6.12 18.49 -15.46
C CYS A 301 -7.60 18.14 -15.71
N ILE A 302 -8.03 16.88 -15.56
CA ILE A 302 -9.41 16.47 -15.85
C ILE A 302 -10.36 16.78 -14.69
N LYS A 303 -9.95 16.63 -13.42
CA LYS A 303 -10.83 16.95 -12.28
C LYS A 303 -11.17 18.43 -12.18
N TYR A 304 -10.17 19.31 -12.31
CA TYR A 304 -10.40 20.75 -12.23
C TYR A 304 -11.14 21.31 -13.45
N SER A 305 -10.85 20.80 -14.66
CA SER A 305 -11.55 21.22 -15.87
C SER A 305 -13.04 20.84 -15.87
N ILE A 306 -13.42 19.72 -15.25
CA ILE A 306 -14.83 19.26 -15.23
C ILE A 306 -15.63 19.97 -14.13
N GLU A 307 -15.06 20.19 -12.94
CA GLU A 307 -15.77 20.86 -11.84
C GLU A 307 -15.95 22.37 -12.06
N GLU A 308 -14.98 23.06 -12.68
CA GLU A 308 -15.07 24.51 -12.96
C GLU A 308 -15.99 24.82 -14.14
N VAL A 309 -15.94 24.04 -15.23
CA VAL A 309 -16.75 24.28 -16.44
C VAL A 309 -18.25 24.06 -16.17
N HIS A 310 -18.61 23.12 -15.29
CA HIS A 310 -20.01 22.88 -14.89
C HIS A 310 -20.59 23.97 -13.98
N ILE A 311 -19.76 24.68 -13.21
CA ILE A 311 -20.21 25.74 -12.31
C ILE A 311 -20.31 27.09 -13.04
N PHE A 312 -19.40 27.39 -13.97
CA PHE A 312 -19.40 28.66 -14.70
C PHE A 312 -20.35 28.68 -15.91
N PHE A 313 -20.68 27.54 -16.51
CA PHE A 313 -21.56 27.51 -17.69
C PHE A 313 -22.63 26.41 -17.64
N PRO A 314 -23.69 26.58 -16.84
CA PRO A 314 -24.80 25.61 -16.81
C PRO A 314 -25.58 25.51 -18.14
N ASN A 315 -25.38 26.44 -19.08
CA ASN A 315 -26.11 26.52 -20.35
C ASN A 315 -25.23 26.35 -21.61
N TYR A 316 -23.97 25.92 -21.50
CA TYR A 316 -23.07 25.88 -22.67
C TYR A 316 -23.38 24.78 -23.70
N TYR A 317 -24.29 23.85 -23.40
CA TYR A 317 -24.60 22.70 -24.27
C TYR A 317 -25.91 22.83 -25.07
N GLN A 318 -26.29 24.04 -25.51
CA GLN A 318 -27.47 24.22 -26.37
C GLN A 318 -27.28 24.98 -27.70
N HIS A 319 -26.07 25.30 -28.14
CA HIS A 319 -25.87 25.85 -29.49
C HIS A 319 -24.70 25.20 -30.25
N PRO A 320 -24.90 24.73 -31.51
CA PRO A 320 -23.91 23.93 -32.23
C PRO A 320 -22.83 24.72 -32.97
N GLU A 321 -22.47 25.94 -32.55
CA GLU A 321 -21.40 26.72 -33.21
C GLU A 321 -20.58 27.58 -32.25
N THR A 322 -19.68 26.97 -31.46
CA THR A 322 -18.50 27.67 -30.89
C THR A 322 -17.36 26.70 -30.61
N ASN A 323 -16.57 26.42 -31.64
CA ASN A 323 -15.31 25.69 -31.54
C ASN A 323 -14.16 26.66 -31.19
N ILE A 324 -13.88 26.85 -29.90
CA ILE A 324 -12.80 27.75 -29.41
C ILE A 324 -11.41 27.25 -29.81
N PHE A 325 -11.23 25.96 -30.07
CA PHE A 325 -9.96 25.41 -30.55
C PHE A 325 -9.55 25.94 -31.95
N HIS A 326 -10.48 26.48 -32.73
CA HIS A 326 -10.18 27.10 -34.02
C HIS A 326 -9.91 28.62 -33.93
N PHE A 327 -10.07 29.23 -32.75
CA PHE A 327 -9.98 30.68 -32.58
C PHE A 327 -8.56 31.15 -32.23
N GLU A 328 -7.79 30.37 -31.47
CA GLU A 328 -6.43 30.76 -31.02
C GLU A 328 -5.33 30.51 -32.06
N GLN A 329 -5.52 29.58 -33.01
CA GLN A 329 -4.53 29.31 -34.07
C GLN A 329 -4.43 30.39 -35.16
N LYS A 330 -5.28 31.43 -35.14
CA LYS A 330 -5.37 32.43 -36.24
C LYS A 330 -4.91 33.85 -35.90
N ARG A 331 -4.44 34.14 -34.68
CA ARG A 331 -3.86 35.46 -34.38
C ARG A 331 -2.36 35.32 -34.11
N GLY A 332 -1.57 36.14 -34.81
CA GLY A 332 -0.21 36.44 -34.37
C GLY A 332 -0.20 36.86 -32.90
N HIS A 333 0.89 36.52 -32.20
CA HIS A 333 1.07 36.71 -30.76
C HIS A 333 0.40 37.98 -30.24
N VAL A 334 -0.56 37.82 -29.31
CA VAL A 334 -1.02 38.92 -28.46
C VAL A 334 0.14 39.27 -27.52
N SER A 335 0.51 40.55 -27.46
CA SER A 335 1.64 40.98 -26.63
C SER A 335 1.42 40.64 -25.16
N SER A 336 2.39 39.97 -24.55
CA SER A 336 2.36 39.61 -23.13
C SER A 336 2.48 40.84 -22.24
N PHE A 337 2.11 40.74 -20.95
CA PHE A 337 2.32 41.83 -19.99
C PHE A 337 3.77 42.33 -19.98
N LEU A 338 4.74 41.40 -20.05
CA LEU A 338 6.16 41.73 -20.10
C LEU A 338 6.50 42.57 -21.34
N GLU A 339 6.01 42.16 -22.52
CA GLU A 339 6.22 42.89 -23.76
C GLU A 339 5.54 44.27 -23.74
N CYS A 340 4.33 44.36 -23.20
CA CYS A 340 3.62 45.62 -23.02
C CYS A 340 4.38 46.56 -22.06
N TYR A 341 4.88 46.05 -20.94
CA TYR A 341 5.61 46.85 -19.95
C TYR A 341 6.95 47.34 -20.49
N MET A 342 7.74 46.44 -21.10
CA MET A 342 9.01 46.80 -21.74
C MET A 342 8.80 47.87 -22.81
N ASN A 343 7.79 47.72 -23.67
CA ASN A 343 7.50 48.68 -24.73
C ASN A 343 6.96 50.02 -24.22
N GLN A 344 6.20 50.02 -23.12
CA GLN A 344 5.59 51.22 -22.57
C GLN A 344 6.59 52.07 -21.77
N TYR A 345 7.52 51.43 -21.07
CA TYR A 345 8.43 52.10 -20.13
C TYR A 345 9.90 52.12 -20.59
N ASP A 346 10.23 51.48 -21.71
CA ASP A 346 11.61 51.34 -22.23
C ASP A 346 12.57 50.70 -21.21
N GLU A 347 12.05 49.68 -20.51
CA GLU A 347 12.72 48.99 -19.41
C GLU A 347 13.16 47.57 -19.80
N SER A 348 14.11 47.01 -19.06
CA SER A 348 14.61 45.65 -19.32
C SER A 348 13.56 44.58 -18.99
N ARG A 349 13.74 43.38 -19.56
CA ARG A 349 12.87 42.24 -19.27
C ARG A 349 12.90 41.87 -17.79
N GLU A 350 14.06 41.96 -17.16
CA GLU A 350 14.24 41.72 -15.73
C GLU A 350 13.46 42.73 -14.88
N ALA A 351 13.46 44.01 -15.27
CA ALA A 351 12.66 45.04 -14.61
C ALA A 351 11.15 44.78 -14.77
N ALA A 352 10.71 44.34 -15.95
CA ALA A 352 9.32 43.97 -16.20
C ALA A 352 8.88 42.74 -15.38
N ILE A 353 9.75 41.74 -15.23
CA ILE A 353 9.50 40.56 -14.38
C ILE A 353 9.38 40.99 -12.92
N HIS A 354 10.30 41.83 -12.44
CA HIS A 354 10.29 42.32 -11.07
C HIS A 354 9.01 43.10 -10.74
N GLU A 355 8.56 43.97 -11.65
CA GLU A 355 7.29 44.68 -11.50
C GLU A 355 6.09 43.71 -11.47
N CYS A 356 6.08 42.70 -12.34
CA CYS A 356 5.03 41.70 -12.36
C CYS A 356 4.95 40.94 -11.02
N GLN A 357 6.10 40.57 -10.46
CA GLN A 357 6.20 39.92 -9.14
C GLN A 357 5.70 40.83 -8.01
N ASN A 358 6.07 42.12 -8.03
CA ASN A 358 5.59 43.09 -7.03
C ASN A 358 4.06 43.23 -7.07
N ARG A 359 3.46 43.28 -8.27
CA ARG A 359 2.00 43.31 -8.42
C ARG A 359 1.32 42.05 -7.91
N ILE A 360 1.91 40.88 -8.11
CA ILE A 360 1.38 39.61 -7.57
C ILE A 360 1.43 39.65 -6.03
N ILE A 361 2.54 40.12 -5.45
CA ILE A 361 2.70 40.27 -4.00
C ILE A 361 1.67 41.24 -3.43
N ASP A 362 1.45 42.38 -4.07
CA ASP A 362 0.49 43.39 -3.61
C ASP A 362 -0.94 42.88 -3.73
N ASN A 363 -1.29 42.19 -4.83
CA ASN A 363 -2.59 41.51 -4.94
C ASN A 363 -2.81 40.48 -3.83
N TRP A 364 -1.77 39.71 -3.44
CA TRP A 364 -1.86 38.77 -2.32
C TRP A 364 -2.06 39.47 -0.98
N LYS A 365 -1.47 40.65 -0.77
CA LYS A 365 -1.74 41.46 0.43
C LYS A 365 -3.20 41.91 0.45
N ASP A 366 -3.71 42.43 -0.66
CA ASP A 366 -5.10 42.88 -0.78
C ASP A 366 -6.08 41.72 -0.51
N ILE A 367 -5.84 40.54 -1.12
CA ILE A 367 -6.65 39.33 -0.88
C ILE A 367 -6.62 38.92 0.59
N ASN A 368 -5.45 38.94 1.23
CA ASN A 368 -5.32 38.58 2.64
C ASN A 368 -6.02 39.59 3.56
N GLU A 369 -5.91 40.89 3.27
CA GLU A 369 -6.60 41.94 4.02
C GLU A 369 -8.13 41.83 3.88
N GLU A 370 -8.64 41.55 2.67
CA GLU A 370 -10.07 41.30 2.45
C GLU A 370 -10.57 40.04 3.18
N CYS A 371 -9.76 38.98 3.24
CA CYS A 371 -10.10 37.75 3.97
C CYS A 371 -10.19 37.95 5.49
N LEU A 372 -9.59 39.02 6.03
CA LEU A 372 -9.69 39.39 7.45
C LEU A 372 -10.92 40.24 7.76
N MET A 373 -11.62 40.75 6.74
CA MET A 373 -12.81 41.59 6.91
C MET A 373 -14.09 40.75 7.08
N PRO A 374 -15.07 41.22 7.88
CA PRO A 374 -16.36 40.53 8.03
C PRO A 374 -17.10 40.44 6.68
N THR A 375 -17.30 39.22 6.18
CA THR A 375 -17.97 38.98 4.89
C THR A 375 -19.38 38.42 5.08
N LYS A 376 -20.30 38.80 4.17
CA LYS A 376 -21.65 38.24 4.08
C LYS A 376 -21.69 36.91 3.30
N VAL A 377 -20.59 36.53 2.65
CA VAL A 377 -20.46 35.30 1.87
C VAL A 377 -19.92 34.19 2.78
N PRO A 378 -20.58 33.03 2.90
CA PRO A 378 -20.08 31.96 3.75
C PRO A 378 -18.70 31.46 3.29
N MET A 379 -17.78 31.26 4.24
CA MET A 379 -16.39 30.83 3.98
C MET A 379 -16.23 29.62 3.03
N PRO A 380 -17.10 28.58 3.04
CA PRO A 380 -17.00 27.49 2.09
C PRO A 380 -17.07 27.92 0.61
N PHE A 381 -17.73 29.03 0.30
CA PHE A 381 -17.81 29.59 -1.06
C PHE A 381 -16.58 30.43 -1.42
N LEU A 382 -15.96 31.10 -0.45
CA LEU A 382 -14.72 31.87 -0.64
C LEU A 382 -13.46 30.99 -0.67
N ARG A 383 -13.50 29.83 -0.01
CA ARG A 383 -12.39 28.88 0.04
C ARG A 383 -12.02 28.31 -1.34
N ARG A 384 -12.99 28.21 -2.25
CA ARG A 384 -12.80 27.66 -3.59
C ARG A 384 -11.94 28.56 -4.50
N PRO A 385 -12.28 29.85 -4.72
CA PRO A 385 -11.43 30.75 -5.49
C PRO A 385 -10.09 31.01 -4.80
N PHE A 386 -10.04 31.01 -3.45
CA PHE A 386 -8.78 31.13 -2.71
C PHE A 386 -7.85 29.94 -2.96
N ASN A 387 -8.36 28.71 -2.87
CA ASN A 387 -7.58 27.51 -3.19
C ASN A 387 -7.11 27.49 -4.65
N LEU A 388 -7.93 27.98 -5.60
CA LEU A 388 -7.53 28.11 -7.00
C LEU A 388 -6.40 29.14 -7.18
N ALA A 389 -6.48 30.29 -6.50
CA ALA A 389 -5.42 31.30 -6.52
C ALA A 389 -4.11 30.76 -5.93
N CYS A 390 -4.16 30.07 -4.79
CA CYS A 390 -2.99 29.39 -4.21
C CYS A 390 -2.43 28.32 -5.14
N PHE A 391 -3.30 27.57 -5.83
CA PHE A 391 -2.90 26.55 -6.80
C PHE A 391 -2.16 27.17 -7.98
N MET A 392 -2.69 28.25 -8.57
CA MET A 392 -2.03 28.96 -9.67
C MET A 392 -0.69 29.57 -9.24
N ASP A 393 -0.63 30.15 -8.04
CA ASP A 393 0.62 30.71 -7.50
C ASP A 393 1.71 29.64 -7.38
N VAL A 394 1.37 28.45 -6.87
CA VAL A 394 2.32 27.32 -6.77
C VAL A 394 2.76 26.80 -8.14
N PHE A 395 1.82 26.66 -9.08
CA PHE A 395 2.13 26.09 -10.40
C PHE A 395 2.94 27.03 -11.29
N TYR A 396 2.82 28.34 -11.14
CA TYR A 396 3.49 29.32 -12.01
C TYR A 396 4.61 30.11 -11.32
N LYS A 397 4.96 29.77 -10.07
CA LYS A 397 5.93 30.51 -9.25
C LYS A 397 7.31 30.62 -9.90
N ASP A 398 7.77 29.51 -10.46
CA ASP A 398 9.14 29.36 -10.97
C ASP A 398 9.17 29.03 -12.48
N GLU A 399 8.22 28.23 -12.99
CA GLU A 399 8.08 27.85 -14.40
C GLU A 399 6.61 27.58 -14.76
N ASP A 400 6.28 27.39 -16.05
CA ASP A 400 4.94 26.98 -16.50
C ASP A 400 4.70 25.48 -16.22
N ASN A 401 4.45 25.14 -14.95
CA ASN A 401 4.17 23.76 -14.54
C ASN A 401 2.77 23.28 -14.96
N PHE A 402 1.93 24.17 -15.50
CA PHE A 402 0.60 23.81 -16.02
C PHE A 402 0.70 23.16 -17.41
N THR A 403 1.57 23.71 -18.28
CA THR A 403 1.84 23.15 -19.60
C THR A 403 3.00 22.15 -19.58
N HIS A 404 3.95 22.30 -18.65
CA HIS A 404 5.13 21.45 -18.50
C HIS A 404 5.21 20.88 -17.08
N SER A 405 4.38 19.87 -16.78
CA SER A 405 4.22 19.24 -15.44
C SER A 405 5.46 18.51 -14.86
N GLY A 406 6.66 18.79 -15.36
CA GLY A 406 7.89 18.03 -15.11
C GLY A 406 8.91 18.64 -14.15
N GLY A 407 8.67 19.78 -13.50
CA GLY A 407 9.67 20.43 -12.63
C GLY A 407 9.66 19.92 -11.18
N ILE A 408 8.65 20.35 -10.42
CA ILE A 408 8.57 20.12 -8.97
C ILE A 408 8.09 18.69 -8.66
N MET A 409 7.06 18.20 -9.35
CA MET A 409 6.51 16.85 -9.15
C MET A 409 7.54 15.76 -9.50
N LYS A 410 8.31 15.96 -10.58
CA LYS A 410 9.38 15.06 -11.02
C LYS A 410 10.52 14.97 -10.00
N THR A 411 10.91 16.11 -9.43
CA THR A 411 11.98 16.19 -8.42
C THR A 411 11.55 15.52 -7.12
N SER A 412 10.31 15.76 -6.69
CA SER A 412 9.72 15.12 -5.51
C SER A 412 9.51 13.61 -5.70
N ILE A 413 8.95 13.16 -6.82
CA ILE A 413 8.78 11.72 -7.12
C ILE A 413 10.14 11.01 -7.21
N LYS A 414 11.16 11.64 -7.84
CA LYS A 414 12.51 11.09 -7.88
C LYS A 414 13.13 10.96 -6.51
N ALA A 415 13.10 11.99 -5.67
CA ALA A 415 13.66 11.93 -4.32
C ALA A 415 12.95 10.86 -3.46
N LEU A 416 11.62 10.80 -3.55
CA LEU A 416 10.80 9.86 -2.78
C LEU A 416 10.98 8.39 -3.19
N LEU A 417 11.41 8.14 -4.43
CA LEU A 417 11.64 6.80 -4.96
C LEU A 417 13.09 6.34 -4.87
N LEU A 418 14.00 7.27 -5.08
CA LEU A 418 15.42 7.00 -5.19
C LEU A 418 16.08 6.82 -3.83
N ASP A 419 15.75 7.68 -2.87
CA ASP A 419 16.39 7.65 -1.56
C ASP A 419 16.15 6.33 -0.81
N PRO A 420 14.94 5.74 -0.81
CA PRO A 420 14.71 4.42 -0.22
C PRO A 420 15.50 3.31 -0.92
N TYR A 421 15.64 3.39 -2.25
CA TYR A 421 16.41 2.40 -3.00
C TYR A 421 17.90 2.50 -2.68
N LYS A 422 18.46 3.72 -2.69
CA LYS A 422 19.85 4.01 -2.27
C LYS A 422 20.12 3.52 -0.85
N LYS A 423 19.18 3.75 0.07
CA LYS A 423 19.30 3.26 1.44
C LYS A 423 19.37 1.72 1.48
N SER A 424 18.58 1.04 0.65
CA SER A 424 18.58 -0.42 0.54
C SER A 424 19.91 -0.96 0.00
N VAL A 425 20.44 -0.41 -1.10
CA VAL A 425 21.74 -0.87 -1.63
C VAL A 425 22.93 -0.55 -0.73
N ARG A 426 22.90 0.53 0.07
CA ARG A 426 23.91 0.76 1.12
C ARG A 426 23.88 -0.34 2.19
N ALA A 427 22.68 -0.81 2.56
CA ALA A 427 22.53 -1.91 3.50
C ALA A 427 23.06 -3.23 2.89
N TYR A 428 22.69 -3.56 1.65
CA TYR A 428 23.25 -4.72 0.93
C TYR A 428 24.77 -4.66 0.84
N MET A 429 25.34 -3.51 0.48
CA MET A 429 26.80 -3.33 0.42
C MET A 429 27.44 -3.53 1.80
N THR A 430 26.77 -3.13 2.87
CA THR A 430 27.25 -3.34 4.25
C THR A 430 27.27 -4.82 4.61
N GLU A 431 26.20 -5.56 4.29
CA GLU A 431 26.13 -7.01 4.50
C GLU A 431 27.16 -7.77 3.65
N ALA A 432 27.34 -7.40 2.39
CA ALA A 432 28.37 -7.94 1.52
C ALA A 432 29.79 -7.69 2.08
N LYS A 433 30.05 -6.50 2.64
CA LYS A 433 31.31 -6.19 3.32
C LYS A 433 31.49 -7.01 4.60
N TRP A 434 30.43 -7.25 5.36
CA TRP A 434 30.51 -8.10 6.54
C TRP A 434 30.86 -9.54 6.17
N PHE A 435 30.19 -10.08 5.16
CA PHE A 435 30.46 -11.41 4.65
C PHE A 435 31.90 -11.54 4.13
N ASN A 436 32.33 -10.65 3.24
CA ASN A 436 33.66 -10.69 2.62
C ASN A 436 34.80 -10.59 3.66
N ASN A 437 34.60 -9.79 4.72
CA ASN A 437 35.60 -9.58 5.76
C ASN A 437 35.47 -10.56 6.95
N ASN A 438 34.55 -11.52 6.90
CA ASN A 438 34.18 -12.38 8.04
C ASN A 438 33.87 -11.59 9.31
N TYR A 439 33.31 -10.39 9.16
CA TYR A 439 32.93 -9.55 10.29
C TYR A 439 31.61 -10.04 10.88
N LYS A 440 31.58 -10.19 12.20
CA LYS A 440 30.40 -10.60 12.95
C LYS A 440 29.82 -9.37 13.66
N PRO A 441 28.70 -8.82 13.17
CA PRO A 441 28.08 -7.67 13.80
C PRO A 441 27.48 -8.05 15.16
N THR A 442 27.35 -7.06 16.05
CA THR A 442 26.47 -7.17 17.22
C THR A 442 25.01 -7.28 16.79
N ILE A 443 24.12 -7.76 17.67
CA ILE A 443 22.68 -7.82 17.37
C ILE A 443 22.11 -6.45 17.00
N GLU A 444 22.54 -5.38 17.67
CA GLU A 444 22.04 -4.03 17.41
C GLU A 444 22.49 -3.51 16.04
N GLU A 445 23.77 -3.70 15.69
CA GLU A 445 24.30 -3.37 14.38
C GLU A 445 23.60 -4.17 13.27
N TYR A 446 23.44 -5.49 13.48
CA TYR A 446 22.75 -6.37 12.55
C TYR A 446 21.30 -5.92 12.34
N LEU A 447 20.53 -5.71 13.39
CA LEU A 447 19.12 -5.31 13.28
C LEU A 447 18.95 -3.93 12.64
N HIS A 448 19.91 -3.01 12.83
CA HIS A 448 19.86 -1.70 12.18
C HIS A 448 20.01 -1.81 10.65
N VAL A 449 20.95 -2.62 10.18
CA VAL A 449 21.20 -2.82 8.74
C VAL A 449 20.15 -3.74 8.12
N SER A 450 19.84 -4.86 8.78
CA SER A 450 18.95 -5.90 8.25
C SER A 450 17.48 -5.46 8.17
N ALA A 451 17.05 -4.51 9.01
CA ALA A 451 15.73 -3.88 8.90
C ALA A 451 15.58 -3.00 7.66
N ILE A 452 16.69 -2.62 7.02
CA ILE A 452 16.72 -1.90 5.75
C ILE A 452 16.89 -2.89 4.59
N SER A 453 17.87 -3.81 4.68
CA SER A 453 18.17 -4.78 3.61
C SER A 453 17.02 -5.74 3.34
N CYS A 454 16.16 -6.05 4.32
CA CYS A 454 14.96 -6.86 4.09
C CYS A 454 13.94 -6.26 3.10
N GLY A 455 14.12 -5.02 2.64
CA GLY A 455 13.34 -4.44 1.55
C GLY A 455 11.91 -4.01 1.91
N TYR A 456 11.40 -4.29 3.12
CA TYR A 456 10.04 -3.90 3.53
C TYR A 456 9.79 -2.41 3.44
N SER A 457 10.76 -1.58 3.86
CA SER A 457 10.65 -0.13 3.77
C SER A 457 10.52 0.32 2.30
N LEU A 458 11.33 -0.25 1.40
CA LEU A 458 11.27 0.01 -0.03
C LEU A 458 9.93 -0.44 -0.63
N MET A 459 9.48 -1.67 -0.31
CA MET A 459 8.20 -2.20 -0.80
C MET A 459 7.02 -1.39 -0.28
N THR A 460 7.06 -0.94 0.97
CA THR A 460 6.02 -0.09 1.58
C THR A 460 5.90 1.23 0.84
N ILE A 461 7.02 1.94 0.67
CA ILE A 461 7.04 3.23 -0.02
C ILE A 461 6.60 3.07 -1.47
N THR A 462 7.08 2.03 -2.16
CA THR A 462 6.67 1.71 -3.52
C THR A 462 5.18 1.40 -3.61
N SER A 463 4.61 0.75 -2.59
CA SER A 463 3.20 0.37 -2.58
C SER A 463 2.25 1.57 -2.57
N TYR A 464 2.72 2.74 -2.13
CA TYR A 464 1.94 3.97 -2.12
C TYR A 464 1.84 4.62 -3.50
N ILE A 465 2.77 4.30 -4.41
CA ILE A 465 2.74 4.77 -5.79
C ILE A 465 1.55 4.15 -6.52
N GLY A 466 0.80 4.97 -7.24
CA GLY A 466 -0.38 4.51 -7.97
C GLY A 466 -1.61 4.27 -7.09
N MET A 467 -1.59 4.71 -5.82
CA MET A 467 -2.79 4.75 -4.97
C MET A 467 -3.67 6.01 -5.23
N GLY A 468 -3.31 6.84 -6.21
CA GLY A 468 -4.10 7.99 -6.66
C GLY A 468 -4.03 9.20 -5.71
N ASP A 469 -5.05 10.07 -5.78
CA ASP A 469 -5.05 11.39 -5.13
C ASP A 469 -5.03 11.37 -3.58
N MET A 470 -5.15 10.21 -2.94
CA MET A 470 -5.05 10.10 -1.48
C MET A 470 -3.62 10.25 -0.97
N VAL A 471 -2.63 10.06 -1.83
CA VAL A 471 -1.22 10.07 -1.47
C VAL A 471 -0.72 11.51 -1.39
N THR A 472 -0.05 11.85 -0.29
CA THR A 472 0.54 13.18 -0.05
C THR A 472 2.02 13.05 0.26
N GLU A 473 2.76 14.15 0.12
CA GLU A 473 4.18 14.22 0.48
C GLU A 473 4.40 13.84 1.96
N ASP A 474 3.48 14.23 2.85
CA ASP A 474 3.55 13.92 4.28
C ASP A 474 3.50 12.42 4.58
N ILE A 475 2.77 11.64 3.77
CA ILE A 475 2.71 10.18 3.91
C ILE A 475 4.06 9.56 3.57
N PHE A 476 4.68 10.03 2.49
CA PHE A 476 6.02 9.57 2.13
C PHE A 476 7.06 9.98 3.16
N LYS A 477 7.03 11.23 3.65
CA LYS A 477 7.89 11.69 4.76
C LYS A 477 7.69 10.88 6.02
N TRP A 478 6.45 10.55 6.37
CA TRP A 478 6.16 9.69 7.51
C TRP A 478 6.81 8.32 7.32
N ALA A 479 6.70 7.71 6.13
CA ALA A 479 7.26 6.38 5.86
C ALA A 479 8.79 6.37 5.80
N THR A 480 9.42 7.35 5.15
CA THR A 480 10.89 7.45 5.00
C THR A 480 11.62 7.76 6.31
N ASN A 481 10.92 8.36 7.28
CA ASN A 481 11.45 8.62 8.63
C ASN A 481 11.40 7.39 9.57
N GLU A 482 11.07 6.20 9.06
CA GLU A 482 11.11 4.92 9.79
C GLU A 482 10.35 4.96 11.14
N PRO A 483 9.04 5.21 11.10
CA PRO A 483 8.22 5.26 12.29
C PRO A 483 8.23 3.89 12.99
N LYS A 484 7.96 3.89 14.31
CA LYS A 484 7.88 2.69 15.16
C LYS A 484 7.16 1.52 14.46
N PHE A 485 6.02 1.83 13.83
CA PHE A 485 5.22 0.89 13.04
C PHE A 485 6.00 0.18 11.92
N LEU A 486 6.66 0.93 11.02
CA LEU A 486 7.41 0.32 9.92
C LEU A 486 8.66 -0.40 10.41
N ARG A 487 9.32 0.14 11.45
CA ARG A 487 10.47 -0.53 12.07
C ARG A 487 10.09 -1.89 12.67
N ALA A 488 8.95 -1.97 13.37
CA ALA A 488 8.44 -3.23 13.92
C ALA A 488 8.11 -4.25 12.83
N ILE A 489 7.54 -3.80 11.70
CA ILE A 489 7.25 -4.65 10.53
C ILE A 489 8.54 -5.19 9.91
N SER A 490 9.52 -4.31 9.64
CA SER A 490 10.78 -4.72 9.03
C SER A 490 11.56 -5.69 9.91
N ILE A 491 11.68 -5.40 11.22
CA ILE A 491 12.37 -6.28 12.17
C ILE A 491 11.61 -7.60 12.32
N GLY A 492 10.28 -7.57 12.46
CA GLY A 492 9.46 -8.78 12.57
C GLY A 492 9.61 -9.68 11.33
N GLY A 493 9.53 -9.08 10.14
CA GLY A 493 9.75 -9.76 8.86
C GLY A 493 11.14 -10.39 8.76
N ARG A 494 12.18 -9.61 9.06
CA ARG A 494 13.58 -10.08 9.05
C ARG A 494 13.81 -11.23 10.02
N LEU A 495 13.30 -11.16 11.25
CA LEU A 495 13.46 -12.26 12.21
C LEU A 495 12.75 -13.55 11.79
N MET A 496 11.59 -13.44 11.14
CA MET A 496 10.89 -14.61 10.58
C MET A 496 11.69 -15.24 9.44
N ASP A 497 12.23 -14.42 8.54
CA ASP A 497 13.11 -14.85 7.45
C ASP A 497 14.38 -15.52 8.00
N ASP A 498 15.06 -14.90 8.96
CA ASP A 498 16.26 -15.44 9.58
C ASP A 498 16.01 -16.82 10.21
N ILE A 499 14.86 -17.07 10.84
CA ILE A 499 14.54 -18.41 11.36
C ILE A 499 14.35 -19.41 10.21
N ALA A 500 13.55 -19.04 9.21
CA ALA A 500 13.11 -19.93 8.14
C ALA A 500 14.21 -20.28 7.13
N SER A 501 15.11 -19.32 6.88
CA SER A 501 16.14 -19.38 5.83
C SER A 501 17.51 -19.83 6.37
N ASN A 502 17.73 -19.80 7.71
CA ASN A 502 19.02 -20.03 8.36
C ASN A 502 19.78 -21.27 7.85
N GLU A 503 19.14 -22.44 7.81
CA GLU A 503 19.83 -23.67 7.44
C GLU A 503 20.31 -23.67 5.99
N PHE A 504 19.54 -23.06 5.09
CA PHE A 504 19.89 -22.95 3.67
C PHE A 504 21.01 -21.93 3.47
N GLU A 505 20.88 -20.77 4.12
CA GLU A 505 21.86 -19.68 4.03
C GLU A 505 23.23 -20.08 4.59
N GLN A 506 23.26 -20.76 5.73
CA GLN A 506 24.50 -21.27 6.30
C GLN A 506 25.18 -22.29 5.39
N LYS A 507 24.42 -23.12 4.66
CA LYS A 507 24.99 -24.10 3.72
C LYS A 507 25.62 -23.47 2.48
N ARG A 508 25.06 -22.37 1.97
CA ARG A 508 25.59 -21.68 0.77
C ARG A 508 26.70 -20.68 1.06
N GLY A 509 26.90 -20.32 2.33
CA GLY A 509 27.82 -19.28 2.76
C GLY A 509 27.14 -17.91 2.63
N HIS A 510 26.78 -17.32 3.76
CA HIS A 510 26.06 -16.05 3.83
C HIS A 510 26.53 -15.24 5.05
N VAL A 511 26.16 -13.96 5.12
CA VAL A 511 26.39 -13.14 6.32
C VAL A 511 25.71 -13.76 7.54
N SER A 512 26.26 -13.51 8.75
CA SER A 512 25.65 -13.97 10.00
C SER A 512 24.23 -13.42 10.12
N SER A 513 23.25 -14.31 10.35
CA SER A 513 21.87 -13.90 10.64
C SER A 513 21.74 -13.49 12.11
N PHE A 514 20.54 -13.08 12.53
CA PHE A 514 20.28 -12.82 13.95
C PHE A 514 20.67 -13.99 14.84
N LEU A 515 20.43 -15.24 14.40
CA LEU A 515 20.71 -16.43 15.21
C LEU A 515 22.21 -16.54 15.50
N GLU A 516 23.06 -16.36 14.50
CA GLU A 516 24.51 -16.37 14.69
C GLU A 516 24.97 -15.17 15.52
N CYS A 517 24.43 -13.96 15.29
CA CYS A 517 24.74 -12.79 16.11
C CYS A 517 24.42 -13.02 17.58
N TYR A 518 23.25 -13.61 17.89
CA TYR A 518 22.84 -13.92 19.25
C TYR A 518 23.73 -14.96 19.92
N MET A 519 23.97 -16.08 19.24
CA MET A 519 24.82 -17.16 19.74
C MET A 519 26.25 -16.67 19.99
N ASN A 520 26.81 -15.86 19.09
CA ASN A 520 28.16 -15.31 19.25
C ASN A 520 28.24 -14.28 20.38
N GLN A 521 27.22 -13.44 20.58
CA GLN A 521 27.24 -12.35 21.55
C GLN A 521 26.99 -12.83 22.99
N TYR A 522 26.16 -13.86 23.17
CA TYR A 522 25.76 -14.35 24.50
C TYR A 522 26.31 -15.74 24.86
N ASP A 523 27.00 -16.43 23.94
CA ASP A 523 27.47 -17.82 24.12
C ASP A 523 26.32 -18.78 24.46
N GLU A 524 25.21 -18.63 23.73
CA GLU A 524 23.96 -19.36 23.95
C GLU A 524 23.64 -20.34 22.82
N SER A 525 22.70 -21.26 23.09
CA SER A 525 22.25 -22.25 22.10
C SER A 525 21.45 -21.65 20.95
N ARG A 526 21.38 -22.37 19.82
CA ARG A 526 20.52 -22.00 18.69
C ARG A 526 19.05 -21.97 19.09
N GLU A 527 18.61 -22.90 19.94
CA GLU A 527 17.25 -22.95 20.46
C GLU A 527 16.92 -21.72 21.30
N ALA A 528 17.86 -21.25 22.13
CA ALA A 528 17.72 -20.00 22.88
C ALA A 528 17.62 -18.79 21.94
N ALA A 529 18.43 -18.73 20.88
CA ALA A 529 18.37 -17.69 19.88
C ALA A 529 17.00 -17.65 19.14
N ILE A 530 16.46 -18.82 18.77
CA ILE A 530 15.13 -18.92 18.15
C ILE A 530 14.04 -18.45 19.11
N HIS A 531 14.10 -18.85 20.38
CA HIS A 531 13.14 -18.41 21.38
C HIS A 531 13.19 -16.89 21.58
N GLU A 532 14.38 -16.28 21.58
CA GLU A 532 14.53 -14.83 21.62
C GLU A 532 13.93 -14.15 20.37
N CYS A 533 14.20 -14.67 19.16
CA CYS A 533 13.56 -14.16 17.93
C CYS A 533 12.03 -14.18 18.06
N GLN A 534 11.46 -15.28 18.53
CA GLN A 534 10.01 -15.44 18.69
C GLN A 534 9.43 -14.42 19.68
N ASN A 535 10.12 -14.15 20.80
CA ASN A 535 9.69 -13.11 21.74
C ASN A 535 9.69 -11.72 21.10
N ARG A 536 10.74 -11.39 20.33
CA ARG A 536 10.82 -10.10 19.61
C ARG A 536 9.77 -9.97 18.53
N ILE A 537 9.46 -11.04 17.80
CA ILE A 537 8.36 -11.07 16.83
C ILE A 537 7.02 -10.78 17.52
N ILE A 538 6.78 -11.38 18.70
CA ILE A 538 5.58 -11.11 19.50
C ILE A 538 5.52 -9.64 19.93
N ASP A 539 6.62 -9.07 20.39
CA ASP A 539 6.66 -7.66 20.81
C ASP A 539 6.47 -6.71 19.62
N ASN A 540 7.06 -7.01 18.46
CA ASN A 540 6.82 -6.27 17.23
C ASN A 540 5.34 -6.31 16.82
N TRP A 541 4.66 -7.45 16.94
CA TRP A 541 3.22 -7.53 16.67
C TRP A 541 2.38 -6.68 17.62
N LYS A 542 2.75 -6.58 18.90
CA LYS A 542 2.08 -5.67 19.84
C LYS A 542 2.24 -4.22 19.41
N ASP A 543 3.45 -3.83 19.01
CA ASP A 543 3.74 -2.48 18.52
C ASP A 543 2.98 -2.15 17.23
N ILE A 544 2.90 -3.09 16.29
CA ILE A 544 2.13 -2.98 15.04
C ILE A 544 0.65 -2.77 15.35
N ASN A 545 0.08 -3.61 16.22
CA ASN A 545 -1.32 -3.54 16.59
C ASN A 545 -1.66 -2.23 17.29
N GLU A 546 -0.80 -1.75 18.18
CA GLU A 546 -0.98 -0.50 18.91
C GLU A 546 -1.04 0.70 17.96
N GLU A 547 -0.10 0.80 17.00
CA GLU A 547 -0.07 1.91 16.03
C GLU A 547 -1.22 1.86 15.00
N CYS A 548 -1.94 0.75 14.89
CA CYS A 548 -3.17 0.63 14.10
C CYS A 548 -4.44 1.10 14.84
N LEU A 549 -4.36 1.38 16.14
CA LEU A 549 -5.50 1.91 16.91
C LEU A 549 -5.60 3.43 16.78
N MET A 550 -6.83 3.94 16.76
CA MET A 550 -7.16 5.35 16.63
C MET A 550 -6.87 6.12 17.93
N PRO A 551 -6.39 7.38 17.82
CA PRO A 551 -6.09 8.11 16.58
C PRO A 551 -4.78 7.64 15.93
N THR A 552 -4.81 7.38 14.62
CA THR A 552 -3.62 6.97 13.86
C THR A 552 -2.86 8.19 13.31
N LYS A 553 -1.53 8.05 13.11
CA LYS A 553 -0.68 9.12 12.54
C LYS A 553 -0.93 9.36 11.05
N VAL A 554 -1.33 8.31 10.32
CA VAL A 554 -1.67 8.35 8.90
C VAL A 554 -2.99 7.60 8.67
N PRO A 555 -3.71 7.85 7.55
CA PRO A 555 -4.95 7.14 7.26
C PRO A 555 -4.75 5.63 7.14
N MET A 556 -5.76 4.85 7.58
CA MET A 556 -5.70 3.38 7.60
C MET A 556 -5.32 2.71 6.27
N PRO A 557 -5.72 3.22 5.08
CA PRO A 557 -5.27 2.65 3.81
C PRO A 557 -3.74 2.60 3.65
N PHE A 558 -2.99 3.51 4.30
CA PHE A 558 -1.52 3.56 4.25
C PHE A 558 -0.86 2.66 5.30
N LEU A 559 -1.51 2.44 6.46
CA LEU A 559 -1.08 1.44 7.43
C LEU A 559 -1.34 0.02 6.93
N ARG A 560 -2.41 -0.18 6.16
CA ARG A 560 -2.83 -1.52 5.70
C ARG A 560 -1.84 -2.18 4.75
N ARG A 561 -1.12 -1.40 3.93
CA ARG A 561 -0.15 -1.93 2.96
C ARG A 561 1.03 -2.64 3.63
N PRO A 562 1.82 -1.96 4.50
CA PRO A 562 2.87 -2.62 5.27
C PRO A 562 2.33 -3.65 6.27
N PHE A 563 1.14 -3.43 6.85
CA PHE A 563 0.50 -4.44 7.70
C PHE A 563 0.28 -5.76 6.95
N ASN A 564 -0.25 -5.70 5.73
CA ASN A 564 -0.45 -6.88 4.89
C ASN A 564 0.86 -7.56 4.49
N LEU A 565 1.96 -6.79 4.32
CA LEU A 565 3.30 -7.35 4.13
C LEU A 565 3.73 -8.18 5.35
N ALA A 566 3.50 -7.68 6.56
CA ALA A 566 3.78 -8.43 7.79
C ALA A 566 2.92 -9.71 7.90
N CYS A 567 1.64 -9.64 7.53
CA CYS A 567 0.76 -10.81 7.50
C CYS A 567 1.24 -11.87 6.49
N PHE A 568 1.79 -11.44 5.34
CA PHE A 568 2.37 -12.38 4.38
C PHE A 568 3.49 -13.20 5.02
N MET A 569 4.38 -12.55 5.76
CA MET A 569 5.48 -13.23 6.45
C MET A 569 4.99 -14.24 7.48
N ASP A 570 4.00 -13.87 8.29
CA ASP A 570 3.43 -14.78 9.30
C ASP A 570 2.77 -16.02 8.66
N VAL A 571 2.33 -15.93 7.40
CA VAL A 571 1.74 -17.06 6.67
C VAL A 571 2.80 -17.91 5.97
N PHE A 572 3.71 -17.27 5.24
CA PHE A 572 4.60 -17.96 4.30
C PHE A 572 6.00 -18.22 4.84
N TYR A 573 6.39 -17.64 5.97
CA TYR A 573 7.70 -17.84 6.60
C TYR A 573 7.63 -18.44 8.01
N LYS A 574 6.44 -18.86 8.43
CA LYS A 574 6.22 -19.41 9.78
C LYS A 574 7.04 -20.67 10.06
N ASP A 575 7.09 -21.57 9.08
CA ASP A 575 7.69 -22.89 9.22
C ASP A 575 8.88 -23.10 8.26
N GLU A 576 8.84 -22.48 7.08
CA GLU A 576 9.87 -22.60 6.03
C GLU A 576 9.87 -21.38 5.10
N ASP A 577 10.98 -21.11 4.41
CA ASP A 577 11.05 -20.07 3.36
C ASP A 577 10.33 -20.52 2.09
N ASN A 578 9.04 -20.21 2.02
CA ASN A 578 8.17 -20.55 0.91
C ASN A 578 8.36 -19.65 -0.33
N PHE A 579 9.19 -18.62 -0.28
CA PHE A 579 9.50 -17.81 -1.45
C PHE A 579 10.65 -18.41 -2.25
N THR A 580 11.77 -18.67 -1.57
CA THR A 580 12.92 -19.33 -2.20
C THR A 580 12.54 -20.76 -2.59
N HIS A 581 11.85 -21.47 -1.70
CA HIS A 581 11.37 -22.84 -1.93
C HIS A 581 9.85 -22.85 -2.14
N SER A 582 9.40 -22.35 -3.31
CA SER A 582 7.97 -22.15 -3.64
C SER A 582 7.12 -23.41 -3.85
N GLY A 583 7.39 -24.47 -3.10
CA GLY A 583 6.56 -25.66 -2.98
C GLY A 583 5.29 -25.43 -2.16
N GLY A 584 4.74 -26.53 -1.63
CA GLY A 584 3.79 -26.53 -0.52
C GLY A 584 2.65 -25.49 -0.57
N ILE A 585 2.62 -24.64 0.46
CA ILE A 585 1.55 -23.66 0.69
C ILE A 585 1.58 -22.52 -0.32
N MET A 586 2.75 -22.12 -0.83
CA MET A 586 2.88 -21.07 -1.85
C MET A 586 2.15 -21.46 -3.14
N LYS A 587 2.54 -22.58 -3.74
CA LYS A 587 1.91 -23.09 -4.99
C LYS A 587 0.42 -23.34 -4.82
N THR A 588 0.01 -23.88 -3.69
CA THR A 588 -1.41 -24.15 -3.41
C THR A 588 -2.21 -22.86 -3.30
N SER A 589 -1.64 -21.83 -2.67
CA SER A 589 -2.28 -20.51 -2.52
C SER A 589 -2.37 -19.76 -3.86
N ILE A 590 -1.31 -19.79 -4.66
CA ILE A 590 -1.28 -19.23 -6.01
C ILE A 590 -2.38 -19.86 -6.88
N LYS A 591 -2.51 -21.20 -6.86
CA LYS A 591 -3.56 -21.91 -7.59
C LYS A 591 -4.95 -21.48 -7.14
N ALA A 592 -5.19 -21.43 -5.82
CA ALA A 592 -6.48 -21.08 -5.26
C ALA A 592 -6.93 -19.64 -5.60
N LEU A 593 -5.99 -18.69 -5.70
CA LEU A 593 -6.33 -17.30 -6.01
C LEU A 593 -6.33 -16.97 -7.50
N LEU A 594 -5.46 -17.59 -8.30
CA LEU A 594 -5.23 -17.22 -9.69
C LEU A 594 -5.68 -18.27 -10.72
N LEU A 595 -5.91 -19.52 -10.35
CA LEU A 595 -6.23 -20.57 -11.33
C LEU A 595 -7.60 -21.18 -11.11
N ASP A 596 -7.95 -21.50 -9.87
CA ASP A 596 -9.14 -22.27 -9.52
C ASP A 596 -10.31 -21.32 -9.19
N PRO A 597 -11.32 -21.18 -10.08
CA PRO A 597 -12.47 -20.31 -9.81
C PRO A 597 -13.35 -20.91 -8.71
N VAL A 598 -14.09 -20.04 -8.03
CA VAL A 598 -15.13 -20.44 -7.10
C VAL A 598 -16.36 -20.90 -7.89
N PRO A 599 -16.96 -22.06 -7.58
CA PRO A 599 -18.19 -22.51 -8.24
C PRO A 599 -19.33 -21.51 -7.98
N ILE A 600 -19.98 -21.06 -9.05
CA ILE A 600 -21.17 -20.20 -9.01
C ILE A 600 -22.40 -21.08 -8.82
#